data_AF-A0A2M7FQS7-F1
#
_entry.id   AF-A0A2M7FQS7-F1
#
_cell.length_a   1.000
_cell.length_b   1.000
_cell.length_c   1.000
_cell.angle_alpha   90.00
_cell.angle_beta   90.00
_cell.angle_gamma   90.00
#
_symmetry.space_group_name_H-M   'P 1'
#
loop_
_entity.id
_entity.type
_entity.pdbx_description
1 polymer ?
#
loop_
_entity_poly.entity_id
_entity_poly.type
_entity_poly.pdbx_seq_one_letter_code
_entity_poly.pdbx_strand_id
1 'polypeptide(L)'
;MSKLIVTHIHPDLDAIMSAWLLVRFDQSRYGDASFQFVPAPHTYKDLPPDNDPDIVHVDVGGGRFDHHKEGGFVTCASRLVWEDLLAEKLIAEDDMALKEMVEVAYEIDTFADCYWPGTGDLRMAFMLHEIIPALHRLQTHDNEAVLR
;
A
#
# COMPACT_ATOMS: atom_id res chain seq x y z
N MET A 1 -3.50 -21.57 -6.13
CA MET A 1 -3.89 -21.34 -4.72
C MET A 1 -4.05 -19.85 -4.55
N SER A 2 -4.96 -19.39 -3.67
CA SER A 2 -5.10 -17.97 -3.36
C SER A 2 -3.79 -17.43 -2.77
N LYS A 3 -3.34 -16.26 -3.23
CA LYS A 3 -2.14 -15.58 -2.70
C LYS A 3 -2.42 -15.01 -1.31
N LEU A 4 -1.36 -14.84 -0.53
CA LEU A 4 -1.39 -14.11 0.74
C LEU A 4 -0.72 -12.76 0.55
N ILE A 5 -1.46 -11.67 0.77
CA ILE A 5 -0.91 -10.32 0.86
C ILE A 5 -0.67 -10.02 2.34
N VAL A 6 0.57 -9.69 2.68
CA VAL A 6 1.01 -9.36 4.03
C VAL A 6 1.33 -7.88 4.10
N THR A 7 0.79 -7.18 5.08
CA THR A 7 1.13 -5.77 5.34
C THR A 7 1.23 -5.50 6.84
N HIS A 8 1.57 -4.29 7.25
CA HIS A 8 1.71 -3.94 8.65
C HIS A 8 0.36 -3.80 9.37
N ILE A 9 0.36 -3.98 10.70
CA ILE A 9 -0.78 -3.63 11.55
C ILE A 9 -1.04 -2.13 11.46
N HIS A 10 -2.32 -1.73 11.48
CA HIS A 10 -2.77 -0.37 11.20
C HIS A 10 -2.32 0.12 9.82
N PRO A 11 -2.71 -0.59 8.73
CA PRO A 11 -2.29 -0.26 7.37
C PRO A 11 -2.62 1.20 7.06
N ASP A 12 -1.64 1.93 6.54
CA ASP A 12 -1.84 3.31 6.10
C ASP A 12 -2.29 3.35 4.64
N LEU A 13 -2.34 4.55 4.05
CA LEU A 13 -2.81 4.70 2.67
C LEU A 13 -1.91 3.99 1.66
N ASP A 14 -0.60 3.89 1.90
CA ASP A 14 0.33 3.27 0.96
C ASP A 14 0.17 1.75 0.95
N ALA A 15 0.07 1.14 2.15
CA ALA A 15 -0.30 -0.26 2.30
C ALA A 15 -1.67 -0.60 1.66
N ILE A 16 -2.68 0.24 1.91
CA ILE A 16 -4.05 0.05 1.37
C ILE A 16 -4.05 0.14 -0.15
N MET A 17 -3.44 1.18 -0.71
CA MET A 17 -3.42 1.38 -2.16
C MET A 17 -2.61 0.29 -2.87
N SER A 18 -1.48 -0.13 -2.31
CA SER A 18 -0.69 -1.28 -2.79
C SER A 18 -1.52 -2.56 -2.88
N ALA A 19 -2.22 -2.91 -1.81
CA ALA A 19 -3.09 -4.09 -1.76
C ALA A 19 -4.23 -3.98 -2.78
N TRP A 20 -4.89 -2.81 -2.85
CA TRP A 20 -5.98 -2.56 -3.79
C TRP A 20 -5.52 -2.70 -5.25
N LEU A 21 -4.35 -2.16 -5.61
CA LEU A 21 -3.79 -2.25 -6.95
C LEU A 21 -3.61 -3.71 -7.38
N LEU A 22 -2.99 -4.55 -6.53
CA LEU A 22 -2.81 -5.98 -6.80
C LEU A 22 -4.15 -6.69 -6.99
N VAL A 23 -5.08 -6.54 -6.05
CA VAL A 23 -6.40 -7.19 -6.11
C VAL A 23 -7.21 -6.72 -7.33
N ARG A 24 -7.11 -5.43 -7.68
CA ARG A 24 -7.93 -4.82 -8.73
C ARG A 24 -7.47 -5.17 -10.13
N PHE A 25 -6.15 -5.14 -10.36
CA PHE A 25 -5.55 -5.19 -11.70
C PHE A 25 -4.83 -6.49 -12.00
N ASP A 26 -4.35 -7.19 -10.98
CA ASP A 26 -3.74 -8.51 -11.11
C ASP A 26 -4.64 -9.60 -10.53
N GLN A 27 -5.86 -9.65 -11.05
CA GLN A 27 -6.89 -10.57 -10.56
C GLN A 27 -6.49 -12.04 -10.70
N SER A 28 -5.65 -12.37 -11.69
CA SER A 28 -5.18 -13.73 -11.92
C SER A 28 -4.32 -14.27 -10.78
N ARG A 29 -3.52 -13.39 -10.14
CA ARG A 29 -2.68 -13.74 -9.00
C ARG A 29 -3.36 -13.38 -7.67
N TYR A 30 -4.01 -12.22 -7.55
CA TYR A 30 -4.45 -11.64 -6.27
C TYR A 30 -5.95 -11.41 -6.12
N GLY A 31 -6.77 -11.73 -7.12
CA GLY A 31 -8.21 -11.40 -7.12
C GLY A 31 -8.99 -12.02 -5.96
N ASP A 32 -8.54 -13.17 -5.46
CA ASP A 32 -9.08 -13.88 -4.30
C ASP A 32 -8.09 -13.92 -3.12
N ALA A 33 -7.13 -12.98 -3.07
CA ALA A 33 -6.09 -12.98 -2.06
C ALA A 33 -6.66 -12.89 -0.64
N SER A 34 -5.99 -13.60 0.27
CA SER A 34 -6.17 -13.44 1.71
C SER A 34 -5.19 -12.39 2.24
N PHE A 35 -5.50 -11.84 3.42
CA PHE A 35 -4.70 -10.80 4.04
C PHE A 35 -4.14 -11.27 5.39
N GLN A 36 -2.92 -10.84 5.69
CA GLN A 36 -2.31 -11.01 7.00
C GLN A 36 -1.61 -9.73 7.42
N PHE A 37 -1.70 -9.45 8.72
CA PHE A 37 -1.11 -8.24 9.31
C PHE A 37 -0.01 -8.64 10.29
N VAL A 38 1.12 -7.93 10.22
CA VAL A 38 2.29 -8.16 11.08
C VAL A 38 2.75 -6.84 11.69
N PRO A 39 3.38 -6.82 12.88
CA PRO A 39 4.01 -5.60 13.39
C PRO A 39 5.17 -5.20 12.48
N ALA A 40 5.26 -3.95 12.02
CA ALA A 40 6.45 -3.50 11.30
C ALA A 40 7.69 -3.49 12.24
N PRO A 41 8.89 -3.87 11.77
CA PRO A 41 9.26 -4.25 10.40
C PRO A 41 9.27 -5.79 10.18
N HIS A 42 8.49 -6.56 10.94
CA HIS A 42 8.52 -8.02 10.87
C HIS A 42 7.92 -8.55 9.56
N THR A 43 8.31 -9.78 9.22
CA THR A 43 7.76 -10.53 8.10
C THR A 43 6.76 -11.58 8.57
N TYR A 44 6.13 -12.27 7.63
CA TYR A 44 5.20 -13.33 7.96
C TYR A 44 5.94 -14.53 8.52
N LYS A 45 5.61 -14.92 9.76
CA LYS A 45 6.24 -16.03 10.50
C LYS A 45 7.77 -15.86 10.66
N ASP A 46 8.26 -14.62 10.63
CA ASP A 46 9.70 -14.29 10.71
C ASP A 46 10.55 -15.01 9.64
N LEU A 47 9.95 -15.32 8.49
CA LEU A 47 10.65 -15.87 7.33
C LEU A 47 11.15 -14.73 6.42
N PRO A 48 12.24 -14.91 5.65
CA PRO A 48 12.68 -13.90 4.69
C PRO A 48 11.53 -13.51 3.73
N PRO A 49 11.36 -12.22 3.39
CA PRO A 49 10.35 -11.83 2.41
C PRO A 49 10.66 -12.46 1.04
N ASP A 50 9.65 -12.56 0.17
CA ASP A 50 9.77 -13.11 -1.19
C ASP A 50 10.29 -14.57 -1.29
N ASN A 51 10.40 -15.30 -0.17
CA ASN A 51 10.89 -16.68 -0.14
C ASN A 51 9.85 -17.72 -0.61
N ASP A 52 8.57 -17.36 -0.56
CA ASP A 52 7.44 -18.16 -0.99
C ASP A 52 6.71 -17.38 -2.09
N PRO A 53 6.61 -17.91 -3.32
CA PRO A 53 5.95 -17.20 -4.41
C PRO A 53 4.46 -16.97 -4.15
N ASP A 54 3.83 -17.68 -3.19
CA ASP A 54 2.43 -17.51 -2.81
C ASP A 54 2.19 -16.42 -1.76
N ILE A 55 3.26 -15.80 -1.25
CA ILE A 55 3.20 -14.74 -0.24
C ILE A 55 3.87 -13.48 -0.79
N VAL A 56 3.19 -12.35 -0.66
CA VAL A 56 3.76 -11.04 -1.00
C VAL A 56 3.65 -10.10 0.19
N HIS A 57 4.75 -9.42 0.51
CA HIS A 57 4.76 -8.33 1.48
C HIS A 57 4.59 -7.01 0.74
N VAL A 58 3.60 -6.21 1.15
CA VAL A 58 3.41 -4.84 0.69
C VAL A 58 3.61 -3.90 1.87
N ASP A 59 4.48 -2.91 1.67
CA ASP A 59 4.81 -1.88 2.66
C ASP A 59 5.28 -2.43 4.03
N VAL A 60 5.95 -3.59 4.02
CA VAL A 60 6.49 -4.18 5.23
C VAL A 60 7.57 -5.23 4.92
N GLY A 61 8.48 -5.45 5.86
CA GLY A 61 9.33 -6.64 5.91
C GLY A 61 10.51 -6.68 4.91
N GLY A 62 10.70 -5.65 4.11
CA GLY A 62 11.82 -5.48 3.18
C GLY A 62 11.70 -6.23 1.86
N GLY A 63 10.49 -6.67 1.50
CA GLY A 63 10.23 -7.42 0.25
C GLY A 63 10.20 -6.56 -1.01
N ARG A 64 9.80 -7.19 -2.12
CA ARG A 64 9.76 -6.55 -3.45
C ARG A 64 8.90 -5.29 -3.50
N PHE A 65 7.80 -5.23 -2.75
CA PHE A 65 6.90 -4.07 -2.66
C PHE A 65 7.03 -3.33 -1.33
N ASP A 66 8.24 -3.32 -0.77
CA ASP A 66 8.57 -2.52 0.39
C ASP A 66 9.67 -1.50 0.04
N HIS A 67 9.46 -0.26 0.45
CA HIS A 67 10.36 0.86 0.26
C HIS A 67 11.27 1.11 1.49
N HIS A 68 11.07 0.42 2.61
CA HIS A 68 11.87 0.53 3.85
C HIS A 68 13.28 -0.09 3.75
N LYS A 69 14.07 0.33 2.75
CA LYS A 69 15.44 -0.10 2.46
C LYS A 69 16.34 1.11 2.25
N GLU A 70 17.66 0.90 2.30
CA GLU A 70 18.63 1.98 2.08
C GLU A 70 18.38 2.65 0.72
N GLY A 71 18.16 3.96 0.73
CA GLY A 71 17.83 4.74 -0.47
C GLY A 71 16.37 4.66 -0.93
N GLY A 72 15.49 3.97 -0.19
CA GLY A 72 14.09 3.75 -0.57
C GLY A 72 13.13 4.92 -0.33
N PHE A 73 13.58 6.00 0.33
CA PHE A 73 12.80 7.23 0.57
C PHE A 73 12.46 8.06 -0.69
N VAL A 74 12.74 7.53 -1.89
CA VAL A 74 12.42 8.16 -3.18
C VAL A 74 11.21 7.49 -3.87
N THR A 75 10.57 6.55 -3.19
CA THR A 75 9.37 5.84 -3.66
C THR A 75 8.51 5.42 -2.46
N CYS A 76 7.37 4.80 -2.76
CA CYS A 76 6.46 4.16 -1.81
C CYS A 76 6.04 2.78 -2.36
N ALA A 77 5.43 1.92 -1.55
CA ALA A 77 4.97 0.60 -1.95
C ALA A 77 3.96 0.66 -3.11
N SER A 78 3.05 1.64 -3.13
CA SER A 78 2.04 1.79 -4.18
C SER A 78 2.67 2.04 -5.55
N ARG A 79 3.75 2.83 -5.59
CA ARG A 79 4.55 3.03 -6.81
C ARG A 79 5.24 1.75 -7.25
N LEU A 80 5.85 1.00 -6.32
CA LEU A 80 6.50 -0.28 -6.64
C LEU A 80 5.50 -1.28 -7.24
N VAL A 81 4.28 -1.35 -6.70
CA VAL A 81 3.21 -2.19 -7.26
C VAL A 81 2.76 -1.68 -8.63
N TRP A 82 2.56 -0.38 -8.79
CA TRP A 82 2.16 0.22 -10.06
C TRP A 82 3.20 -0.03 -11.17
N GLU A 83 4.50 0.09 -10.87
CA GLU A 83 5.59 -0.24 -11.78
C GLU A 83 5.60 -1.72 -12.20
N ASP A 84 5.33 -2.64 -11.27
CA ASP A 84 5.20 -4.09 -11.58
C ASP A 84 3.99 -4.36 -12.49
N LEU A 85 2.84 -3.74 -12.21
CA LEU A 85 1.65 -3.87 -13.04
C LEU A 85 1.85 -3.34 -14.47
N LEU A 86 2.61 -2.24 -14.63
CA LEU A 86 3.02 -1.74 -15.95
C LEU A 86 3.94 -2.72 -16.67
N ALA A 87 4.97 -3.22 -15.98
CA ALA A 87 5.94 -4.16 -16.54
C ALA A 87 5.26 -5.47 -17.02
N GLU A 88 4.26 -5.93 -16.27
CA GLU A 88 3.43 -7.10 -16.59
C GLU A 88 2.32 -6.81 -17.62
N LYS A 89 2.19 -5.55 -18.06
CA LYS A 89 1.16 -5.08 -19.02
C LYS A 89 -0.27 -5.35 -18.55
N LEU A 90 -0.49 -5.28 -17.23
CA LEU A 90 -1.80 -5.45 -16.59
C LEU A 90 -2.59 -4.13 -16.51
N ILE A 91 -1.90 -3.01 -16.65
CA ILE A 91 -2.47 -1.66 -16.73
C ILE A 91 -1.86 -0.90 -17.92
N ALA A 92 -2.54 0.15 -18.38
CA ALA A 92 -2.08 0.96 -19.50
C ALA A 92 -1.09 2.04 -19.05
N GLU A 93 -0.02 2.25 -19.82
CA GLU A 93 1.00 3.28 -19.55
C GLU A 93 0.43 4.71 -19.58
N ASP A 94 -0.67 4.93 -20.30
CA ASP A 94 -1.35 6.21 -20.47
C ASP A 94 -2.59 6.38 -19.57
N ASP A 95 -2.81 5.48 -18.59
CA ASP A 95 -3.84 5.67 -17.56
C ASP A 95 -3.42 6.76 -16.57
N MET A 96 -3.67 8.01 -16.98
CA MET A 96 -3.35 9.19 -16.18
C MET A 96 -4.10 9.21 -14.85
N ALA A 97 -5.32 8.69 -14.79
CA ALA A 97 -6.08 8.71 -13.55
C ALA A 97 -5.45 7.79 -12.49
N LEU A 98 -5.06 6.58 -12.90
CA LEU A 98 -4.37 5.63 -12.02
C LEU A 98 -3.02 6.17 -11.58
N LYS A 99 -2.27 6.81 -12.51
CA LYS A 99 -1.01 7.47 -12.18
C LYS A 99 -1.19 8.55 -11.12
N GLU A 100 -2.14 9.46 -11.28
CA GLU A 100 -2.41 10.52 -10.30
C GLU A 100 -2.79 9.96 -8.92
N MET A 101 -3.56 8.86 -8.87
CA MET A 101 -3.88 8.19 -7.60
C MET A 101 -2.62 7.69 -6.87
N VAL A 102 -1.71 7.05 -7.61
CA VAL A 102 -0.44 6.53 -7.08
C VAL A 102 0.48 7.67 -6.64
N GLU A 103 0.53 8.77 -7.41
CA GLU A 103 1.30 9.95 -7.04
C GLU A 103 0.79 10.59 -5.76
N VAL A 104 -0.53 10.66 -5.55
CA VAL A 104 -1.12 11.15 -4.30
C VAL A 104 -0.71 10.27 -3.10
N ALA A 105 -0.73 8.95 -3.24
CA ALA A 105 -0.27 8.05 -2.18
C ALA A 105 1.22 8.28 -1.86
N TYR A 106 2.06 8.41 -2.89
CA TYR A 106 3.48 8.73 -2.73
C TYR A 106 3.72 10.07 -2.03
N GLU A 107 2.99 11.12 -2.41
CA GLU A 107 3.13 12.44 -1.79
C GLU A 107 2.76 12.40 -0.31
N ILE A 108 1.74 11.63 0.06
CA ILE A 108 1.35 11.44 1.47
C ILE A 108 2.41 10.63 2.23
N ASP A 109 2.86 9.51 1.67
CA ASP A 109 3.85 8.62 2.28
C ASP A 109 5.19 9.34 2.52
N THR A 110 5.60 10.20 1.58
CA THR A 110 6.81 11.03 1.71
C THR A 110 6.59 12.35 2.44
N PHE A 111 5.41 12.56 3.03
CA PHE A 111 5.02 13.79 3.73
C PHE A 111 5.10 15.06 2.85
N ALA A 112 5.08 14.91 1.53
CA ALA A 112 5.06 16.02 0.58
C ALA A 112 3.69 16.74 0.53
N ASP A 113 2.64 16.07 0.99
CA ASP A 113 1.28 16.62 1.13
C ASP A 113 1.23 17.87 2.03
N CYS A 114 2.17 18.01 2.97
CA CYS A 114 2.28 19.21 3.80
C CYS A 114 2.58 20.51 3.00
N TYR A 115 3.03 20.38 1.75
CA TYR A 115 3.27 21.49 0.83
C TYR A 115 2.10 21.76 -0.13
N TRP A 116 1.01 20.99 -0.05
CA TRP A 116 -0.13 21.19 -0.93
C TRP A 116 -0.79 22.56 -0.75
N PRO A 117 -1.39 23.13 -1.81
CA PRO A 117 -2.19 24.34 -1.68
C PRO A 117 -3.39 24.15 -0.76
N GLY A 118 -3.56 25.05 0.20
CA GLY A 118 -4.72 25.02 1.10
C GLY A 118 -4.62 23.97 2.21
N THR A 119 -3.41 23.61 2.65
CA THR A 119 -3.18 22.72 3.82
C THR A 119 -3.85 23.21 5.10
N GLY A 120 -4.13 24.52 5.22
CA GLY A 120 -4.92 25.09 6.31
C GLY A 120 -6.44 24.98 6.16
N ASP A 121 -6.94 24.49 5.03
CA ASP A 121 -8.39 24.36 4.78
C ASP A 121 -8.96 23.17 5.56
N LEU A 122 -10.16 23.34 6.14
CA LEU A 122 -10.86 22.27 6.86
C LEU A 122 -11.05 21.00 6.04
N ARG A 123 -11.17 21.11 4.71
CA ARG A 123 -11.33 19.95 3.81
C ARG A 123 -10.18 18.95 3.94
N MET A 124 -8.97 19.41 4.27
CA MET A 124 -7.80 18.53 4.42
C MET A 124 -7.96 17.57 5.59
N ALA A 125 -8.63 17.99 6.67
CA ALA A 125 -8.94 17.13 7.81
C ALA A 125 -9.95 16.00 7.49
N PHE A 126 -10.57 16.03 6.31
CA PHE A 126 -11.50 14.99 5.84
C PHE A 126 -10.90 14.11 4.74
N MET A 127 -9.59 14.23 4.47
CA MET A 127 -8.90 13.36 3.51
C MET A 127 -8.67 11.96 4.11
N LEU A 128 -8.54 10.95 3.24
CA LEU A 128 -8.42 9.55 3.68
C LEU A 128 -7.22 9.33 4.62
N HIS A 129 -6.07 9.94 4.33
CA HIS A 129 -4.87 9.80 5.17
C HIS A 129 -5.00 10.44 6.56
N GLU A 130 -5.96 11.34 6.77
CA GLU A 130 -6.30 11.89 8.09
C GLU A 130 -7.34 11.01 8.81
N ILE A 131 -8.28 10.45 8.06
CA ILE A 131 -9.36 9.60 8.59
C ILE A 131 -8.85 8.21 8.99
N ILE A 132 -8.04 7.56 8.15
CA ILE A 132 -7.53 6.19 8.37
C ILE A 132 -6.82 6.06 9.73
N PRO A 133 -5.86 6.94 10.11
CA PRO A 133 -5.25 6.89 11.43
C PRO A 133 -6.25 7.08 12.57
N ALA A 134 -7.30 7.88 12.37
CA ALA A 134 -8.35 8.04 13.37
C ALA A 134 -9.15 6.74 13.57
N LEU A 135 -9.48 6.02 12.49
CA LEU A 135 -10.13 4.72 12.57
C LEU A 135 -9.28 3.70 13.35
N HIS A 136 -7.97 3.68 13.09
CA HIS A 136 -7.02 2.83 13.83
C HIS A 136 -6.98 3.17 15.32
N ARG A 137 -6.90 4.47 15.66
CA ARG A 137 -6.90 4.93 17.07
C ARG A 137 -8.17 4.58 17.82
N LEU A 138 -9.33 4.63 17.15
CA LEU A 138 -10.61 4.31 17.75
C LEU A 138 -10.82 2.79 17.92
N GLN A 139 -10.04 1.96 17.20
CA GLN A 139 -10.16 0.50 17.18
C GLN A 139 -11.58 0.01 16.88
N THR A 140 -12.33 0.79 16.08
CA THR A 140 -13.71 0.47 15.71
C THR A 140 -13.79 -0.54 14.57
N HIS A 141 -12.71 -0.69 13.82
CA HIS A 141 -12.56 -1.64 12.73
C HIS A 141 -11.26 -2.43 12.93
N ASP A 142 -11.24 -3.70 12.48
CA ASP A 142 -10.00 -4.45 12.38
C ASP A 142 -9.20 -4.02 11.14
N ASN A 143 -7.96 -4.50 11.02
CA ASN A 143 -7.09 -4.12 9.91
C ASN A 143 -7.66 -4.54 8.55
N GLU A 144 -8.38 -5.67 8.46
CA GLU A 144 -8.93 -6.15 7.19
C GLU A 144 -10.08 -5.27 6.72
N ALA A 145 -10.94 -4.81 7.64
CA ALA A 145 -12.01 -3.90 7.35
C ALA A 145 -11.54 -2.50 6.90
N VAL A 146 -10.33 -2.08 7.29
CA VAL A 146 -9.71 -0.83 6.79
C VAL A 146 -9.01 -1.05 5.45
N LEU A 147 -8.47 -2.23 5.21
CA LEU A 147 -7.74 -2.58 3.99
C LEU A 147 -8.67 -2.84 2.78
N ARG A 148 -9.88 -3.36 3.00
CA ARG A 148 -10.86 -3.72 1.96
C ARG A 148 -11.80 -2.58 1.59
#